data_AF-A0AAU2SM86-F1
#
_entry.id   AF-A0AAU2SM86-F1
#
_cell.length_a   1.000
_cell.length_b   1.000
_cell.length_c   1.000
_cell.angle_alpha   90.00
_cell.angle_beta   90.00
_cell.angle_gamma   90.00
#
_symmetry.space_group_name_H-M   'P 1'
#
loop_
_entity.id
_entity.type
_entity.pdbx_description
1 polymer ?
#
loop_
_entity_poly.entity_id
_entity_poly.type
_entity_poly.pdbx_seq_one_letter_code
_entity_poly.pdbx_strand_id
1 'polypeptide(L)'
;MTRSFHEIESLFEPGRFILSSSGALLVDWGWASTGAPWIDPALWLIAHGHTCQQAETAAAAHPAWKHAPPQGLDALARAQHRLWDSIAAQSPDDWATPMQHAAHAWHQHRQTQS
;
A
#
# COMPACT_ATOMS: atom_id res chain seq x y z
N MET A 1 42.91 14.34 23.14
CA MET A 1 43.69 13.66 22.08
C MET A 1 42.96 12.35 21.77
N THR A 2 42.44 12.00 20.60
CA THR A 2 42.53 12.52 19.23
C THR A 2 41.36 11.90 18.43
N ARG A 3 40.79 12.66 17.47
CA ARG A 3 39.68 12.28 16.56
C ARG A 3 40.01 11.10 15.63
N SER A 4 38.97 10.44 15.13
CA SER A 4 38.68 10.01 13.73
C SER A 4 37.26 9.41 13.73
N PHE A 5 36.18 9.91 13.11
CA PHE A 5 35.85 10.40 11.75
C PHE A 5 36.16 9.41 10.62
N HIS A 6 35.16 8.59 10.29
CA HIS A 6 34.80 8.03 8.98
C HIS A 6 33.30 7.66 9.12
N GLU A 7 32.37 8.55 8.74
CA GLU A 7 31.83 8.64 7.37
C GLU A 7 31.09 7.35 6.99
N ILE A 8 29.78 7.34 7.28
CA ILE A 8 28.85 6.38 6.66
C ILE A 8 28.45 7.00 5.32
N GLU A 9 29.30 6.81 4.32
CA GLU A 9 28.86 6.82 2.93
C GLU A 9 27.99 5.58 2.69
N SER A 10 26.74 5.82 2.30
CA SER A 10 25.99 5.06 1.29
C SER A 10 24.50 5.09 1.64
N LEU A 11 23.87 6.22 1.35
CA LEU A 11 22.42 6.29 1.11
C LEU A 11 22.17 6.17 -0.39
N PHE A 12 22.66 5.11 -1.02
CA PHE A 12 22.28 4.74 -2.38
C PHE A 12 22.43 3.23 -2.53
N GLU A 13 21.34 2.49 -2.27
CA GLU A 13 21.17 1.20 -2.91
C GLU A 13 20.04 1.30 -3.95
N PRO A 14 20.38 1.41 -5.24
CA PRO A 14 19.42 1.21 -6.31
C PRO A 14 19.23 -0.32 -6.48
N GLY A 15 18.06 -0.85 -6.12
CA GLY A 15 17.79 -2.27 -6.46
C GLY A 15 16.88 -3.09 -5.57
N ARG A 16 16.02 -2.51 -4.74
CA ARG A 16 15.04 -3.32 -4.00
C ARG A 16 13.80 -3.66 -4.84
N PHE A 17 14.01 -4.40 -5.93
CA PHE A 17 12.94 -5.11 -6.63
C PHE A 17 13.25 -6.61 -6.59
N ILE A 18 12.30 -7.39 -6.08
CA ILE A 18 12.26 -8.84 -6.32
C ILE A 18 11.01 -9.09 -7.17
N LEU A 19 11.23 -9.52 -8.42
CA LEU A 19 10.21 -10.14 -9.25
C LEU A 19 10.11 -11.63 -8.87
N SER A 20 8.90 -12.10 -8.60
CA SER A 20 8.61 -13.54 -8.54
C SER A 20 7.46 -13.86 -9.49
N SER A 21 7.67 -14.87 -10.33
CA SER A 21 6.71 -15.45 -11.27
C SER A 21 5.55 -16.21 -10.60
N SER A 22 5.47 -16.25 -9.27
CA SER A 22 4.38 -16.92 -8.54
C SER A 22 3.99 -16.24 -7.22
N GLY A 23 4.28 -14.95 -7.07
CA GLY A 23 3.75 -14.13 -5.97
C GLY A 23 4.65 -14.04 -4.74
N ALA A 24 5.18 -12.83 -4.53
CA ALA A 24 5.32 -12.16 -3.25
C ALA A 24 5.81 -10.72 -3.52
N LEU A 25 5.03 -9.72 -3.15
CA LEU A 25 5.46 -8.32 -3.09
C LEU A 25 5.34 -7.89 -1.63
N LEU A 26 6.48 -7.89 -0.93
CA LEU A 26 6.61 -7.25 0.37
C LEU A 26 6.70 -5.74 0.12
N VAL A 27 5.59 -5.04 0.32
CA VAL A 27 5.59 -3.57 0.29
C VAL A 27 6.10 -3.10 1.65
N ASP A 28 7.36 -2.72 1.68
CA ASP A 28 8.01 -2.09 2.83
C ASP A 28 7.43 -0.67 2.99
N TRP A 29 6.41 -0.54 3.86
CA TRP A 29 5.97 0.74 4.42
C TRP A 29 6.87 1.16 5.60
N GLY A 30 8.13 0.76 5.58
CA GLY A 30 9.13 1.24 6.51
C GLY A 30 9.23 2.76 6.38
N TRP A 31 8.76 3.45 7.43
CA TRP A 31 8.93 4.88 7.70
C TRP A 31 7.73 5.81 7.46
N ALA A 32 6.51 5.37 7.78
CA ALA A 32 5.49 6.30 8.28
C ALA A 32 4.93 5.82 9.62
N SER A 33 5.57 6.28 10.70
CA SER A 33 5.02 6.55 12.04
C SER A 33 4.15 5.48 12.72
N THR A 34 4.62 5.04 13.89
CA THR A 34 3.83 4.49 15.01
C THR A 34 2.37 5.01 15.03
N GLY A 35 1.47 4.24 14.42
CA GLY A 35 0.06 4.57 14.25
C GLY A 35 -0.56 3.81 13.08
N ALA A 36 -0.90 2.53 13.30
CA ALA A 36 -1.63 1.65 12.38
C ALA A 36 -0.94 1.36 11.01
N PRO A 37 0.12 0.54 10.98
CA PRO A 37 0.86 0.17 9.77
C PRO A 37 0.05 -0.63 8.71
N TRP A 38 -1.26 -0.84 8.91
CA TRP A 38 -2.15 -1.56 7.98
C TRP A 38 -3.07 -0.64 7.17
N ILE A 39 -3.08 0.67 7.42
CA ILE A 39 -4.06 1.60 6.85
C ILE A 39 -3.53 2.19 5.55
N ASP A 40 -3.99 1.65 4.42
CA ASP A 40 -3.90 2.33 3.13
C ASP A 40 -4.88 3.54 3.12
N PRO A 41 -4.41 4.79 2.98
CA PRO A 41 -5.28 5.96 3.07
C PRO A 41 -6.33 6.03 1.95
N ALA A 42 -6.08 5.49 0.75
CA ALA A 42 -7.11 5.46 -0.29
C ALA A 42 -8.23 4.51 0.10
N LEU A 43 -7.88 3.35 0.65
CA LEU A 43 -8.84 2.36 1.08
C LEU A 43 -9.79 2.89 2.16
N TRP A 44 -9.26 3.67 3.12
CA TRP A 44 -10.08 4.33 4.13
C TRP A 44 -11.03 5.37 3.53
N LEU A 45 -10.56 6.18 2.59
CA LEU A 45 -11.42 7.15 1.91
C LEU A 45 -12.56 6.48 1.17
N ILE A 46 -12.29 5.36 0.49
CA ILE A 46 -13.31 4.58 -0.22
C ILE A 46 -14.32 3.97 0.77
N ALA A 47 -13.84 3.40 1.89
CA ALA A 47 -14.71 2.88 2.95
C ALA A 47 -15.63 3.97 3.54
N HIS A 48 -15.22 5.24 3.47
CA HIS A 48 -16.00 6.41 3.90
C HIS A 48 -16.74 7.11 2.74
N GLY A 49 -16.92 6.44 1.60
CA GLY A 49 -17.79 6.89 0.51
C GLY A 49 -17.11 7.73 -0.57
N HIS A 50 -15.79 7.91 -0.54
CA HIS A 50 -15.09 8.53 -1.65
C HIS A 50 -14.99 7.56 -2.84
N THR A 51 -14.98 8.10 -4.05
CA THR A 51 -14.70 7.29 -5.24
C THR A 51 -13.24 6.84 -5.27
N CYS A 52 -12.94 5.74 -5.97
CA CYS A 52 -11.56 5.27 -6.15
C CYS A 52 -10.64 6.35 -6.73
N GLN A 53 -11.13 7.13 -7.70
CA GLN A 53 -10.37 8.22 -8.31
C GLN A 53 -10.06 9.35 -7.32
N GLN A 54 -11.03 9.75 -6.49
CA GLN A 54 -10.81 10.76 -5.44
C GLN A 54 -9.80 10.25 -4.42
N ALA A 55 -9.90 8.98 -4.04
CA ALA A 55 -9.01 8.36 -3.09
C ALA A 55 -7.57 8.29 -3.61
N GLU A 56 -7.36 7.86 -4.87
CA GLU A 56 -6.04 7.87 -5.51
C GLU A 56 -5.48 9.29 -5.66
N THR A 57 -6.32 10.26 -6.02
CA THR A 57 -5.90 11.67 -6.14
C THR A 57 -5.43 12.22 -4.80
N ALA A 58 -6.17 11.94 -3.72
CA ALA A 58 -5.80 12.36 -2.37
C ALA A 58 -4.49 11.67 -1.92
N ALA A 59 -4.36 10.39 -2.21
CA ALA A 59 -3.21 9.62 -1.81
C ALA A 59 -1.94 9.95 -2.62
N ALA A 60 -2.09 10.41 -3.86
CA ALA A 60 -1.02 10.96 -4.70
C ALA A 60 -0.40 12.27 -4.14
N ALA A 61 -0.96 12.84 -3.06
CA ALA A 61 -0.27 13.88 -2.29
C ALA A 61 1.02 13.35 -1.62
N HIS A 62 1.09 12.04 -1.34
CA HIS A 62 2.28 11.41 -0.77
C HIS A 62 3.30 11.06 -1.88
N PRO A 63 4.58 11.46 -1.76
CA PRO A 63 5.58 11.21 -2.79
C PRO A 63 5.75 9.74 -3.18
N ALA A 64 5.64 8.81 -2.23
CA ALA A 64 5.75 7.37 -2.53
C ALA A 64 4.62 6.87 -3.44
N TRP A 65 3.40 7.38 -3.27
CA TRP A 65 2.26 7.03 -4.12
C TRP A 65 2.38 7.69 -5.48
N LYS A 66 2.74 8.98 -5.50
CA LYS A 66 2.88 9.78 -6.72
C LYS A 66 3.88 9.18 -7.71
N HIS A 67 4.99 8.62 -7.21
CA HIS A 67 6.04 8.03 -8.04
C HIS A 67 5.92 6.50 -8.16
N ALA A 68 4.89 5.88 -7.58
CA ALA A 68 4.68 4.45 -7.69
C ALA A 68 4.39 4.08 -9.16
N PRO A 69 5.05 3.06 -9.72
CA PRO A 69 4.70 2.57 -11.04
C PRO A 69 3.27 2.02 -11.02
N PRO A 70 2.47 2.16 -12.11
CA PRO A 70 1.09 1.66 -12.17
C PRO A 70 0.96 0.20 -11.75
N GLN A 71 1.89 -0.65 -12.20
CA GLN A 71 1.94 -2.08 -11.87
C GLN A 71 2.13 -2.35 -10.36
N GLY A 72 2.82 -1.44 -9.66
CA GLY A 72 2.99 -1.50 -8.21
C GLY A 72 1.68 -1.19 -7.48
N LEU A 73 0.92 -0.20 -7.95
CA LEU A 73 -0.42 0.10 -7.43
C LEU A 73 -1.41 -1.04 -7.71
N ASP A 74 -1.32 -1.69 -8.88
CA ASP A 74 -2.17 -2.85 -9.18
C ASP A 74 -1.84 -4.05 -8.28
N ALA A 75 -0.56 -4.24 -7.96
CA ALA A 75 -0.14 -5.28 -7.03
C ALA A 75 -0.59 -4.97 -5.60
N LEU A 76 -0.50 -3.72 -5.17
CA LEU A 76 -1.01 -3.27 -3.88
C LEU A 76 -2.52 -3.48 -3.77
N ALA A 77 -3.29 -3.09 -4.79
CA ALA A 77 -4.74 -3.29 -4.84
C ALA A 77 -5.12 -4.77 -4.76
N ARG A 78 -4.41 -5.65 -5.49
CA ARG A 78 -4.58 -7.11 -5.38
C ARG A 78 -4.28 -7.63 -3.97
N ALA A 79 -3.21 -7.14 -3.34
CA ALA A 79 -2.81 -7.55 -2.00
C ALA A 79 -3.84 -7.11 -0.95
N GLN A 80 -4.30 -5.86 -1.01
CA GLN A 80 -5.34 -5.33 -0.12
C GLN A 80 -6.66 -6.10 -0.26
N HIS A 81 -7.09 -6.40 -1.49
CA HIS A 81 -8.28 -7.22 -1.72
C HIS A 81 -8.19 -8.58 -1.00
N ARG A 82 -7.09 -9.32 -1.20
CA ARG A 82 -6.88 -10.62 -0.54
C ARG A 82 -6.76 -10.51 0.98
N LEU A 83 -6.11 -9.46 1.48
CA LEU A 83 -5.95 -9.22 2.91
C LEU A 83 -7.32 -9.01 3.58
N TRP A 84 -8.14 -8.11 3.03
CA TRP A 84 -9.43 -7.78 3.63
C TRP A 84 -10.48 -8.88 3.46
N ASP A 85 -10.41 -9.67 2.39
CA ASP A 85 -11.19 -10.91 2.29
C ASP A 85 -10.84 -11.87 3.43
N SER A 86 -9.54 -12.06 3.71
CA SER A 86 -9.08 -12.94 4.78
C SER A 86 -9.47 -12.42 6.16
N ILE A 87 -9.37 -11.10 6.40
CA ILE A 87 -9.79 -10.49 7.68
C ILE A 87 -11.30 -10.61 7.87
N ALA A 88 -12.10 -10.30 6.85
CA ALA A 88 -13.55 -10.41 6.92
C ALA A 88 -14.00 -11.86 7.16
N ALA A 89 -13.39 -12.83 6.48
CA ALA A 89 -13.71 -14.26 6.66
C ALA A 89 -13.41 -14.79 8.06
N GLN A 90 -12.43 -14.20 8.77
CA GLN A 90 -12.04 -14.58 10.13
C GLN A 90 -12.72 -13.74 11.21
N SER A 91 -13.45 -12.69 10.83
CA SER A 91 -14.09 -11.79 11.78
C SER A 91 -15.47 -12.33 12.16
N PRO A 92 -15.76 -12.52 13.47
CA PRO A 92 -17.08 -12.97 13.91
C PRO A 92 -18.17 -11.90 13.74
N ASP A 93 -17.77 -10.62 13.64
CA ASP A 93 -18.65 -9.47 13.44
C ASP A 93 -18.30 -8.73 12.14
N ASP A 94 -19.27 -7.99 11.58
CA ASP A 94 -19.18 -7.31 10.28
C ASP A 94 -18.31 -6.04 10.26
N TRP A 95 -17.46 -5.83 11.28
CA TRP A 95 -16.66 -4.61 11.40
C TRP A 95 -15.67 -4.41 10.23
N ALA A 96 -15.20 -5.50 9.62
CA ALA A 96 -14.25 -5.48 8.52
C ALA A 96 -14.92 -5.32 7.14
N THR A 97 -16.24 -5.50 7.06
CA THR A 97 -17.01 -5.47 5.81
C THR A 97 -16.86 -4.16 5.02
N PRO A 98 -16.85 -2.97 5.64
CA PRO A 98 -16.62 -1.72 4.90
C PRO A 98 -15.25 -1.68 4.20
N MET A 99 -14.22 -2.19 4.86
CA MET A 99 -12.86 -2.23 4.32
C MET A 99 -12.72 -3.29 3.23
N GLN A 100 -13.39 -4.44 3.39
CA GLN A 100 -13.48 -5.47 2.33
C GLN A 100 -14.13 -4.92 1.07
N HIS A 101 -15.28 -4.27 1.19
CA HIS A 101 -15.95 -3.65 0.05
C HIS A 101 -15.08 -2.58 -0.62
N ALA A 102 -14.42 -1.75 0.17
CA ALA A 102 -13.50 -0.74 -0.35
C ALA A 102 -12.33 -1.39 -1.13
N ALA A 103 -11.81 -2.51 -0.63
CA ALA A 103 -10.64 -3.18 -1.22
C ALA A 103 -11.02 -3.85 -2.54
N HIS A 104 -12.22 -4.45 -2.59
CA HIS A 104 -12.78 -5.00 -3.81
C HIS A 104 -13.03 -3.91 -4.86
N ALA A 105 -13.68 -2.80 -4.47
CA ALA A 105 -13.96 -1.69 -5.36
C ALA A 105 -12.68 -1.08 -5.96
N TRP A 106 -11.65 -0.89 -5.13
CA TRP A 106 -10.38 -0.35 -5.60
C TRP A 106 -9.65 -1.32 -6.54
N HIS A 107 -9.61 -2.61 -6.19
CA HIS A 107 -9.02 -3.63 -7.07
C HIS A 107 -9.72 -3.69 -8.43
N GLN A 108 -11.05 -3.69 -8.46
CA GLN A 108 -11.82 -3.64 -9.71
C GLN A 108 -11.51 -2.37 -10.51
N HIS A 109 -11.46 -1.21 -9.86
CA HIS A 109 -11.09 0.05 -10.51
C HIS A 109 -9.74 -0.04 -11.22
N ARG A 110 -8.71 -0.53 -10.55
CA ARG A 110 -7.36 -0.71 -11.12
C ARG A 110 -7.35 -1.70 -12.29
N GLN A 111 -8.12 -2.78 -12.23
CA GLN A 111 -8.24 -3.74 -13.33
C GLN A 111 -8.86 -3.14 -14.60
N THR A 112 -9.73 -2.12 -14.47
CA THR A 112 -10.31 -1.42 -15.63
C THR A 112 -9.40 -0.36 -16.24
N GLN A 113 -8.34 0.05 -15.54
CA GLN A 113 -7.36 1.03 -15.99
C GLN A 113 -6.11 0.40 -16.63
N SER A 114 -5.95 -0.92 -16.48
CA SER A 114 -4.78 -1.69 -16.93
C SER A 114 -4.83 -2.03 -18.42
#